data_AF-A0A4W4GKU8-F1
#
_entry.id   AF-A0A4W4GKU8-F1
#
_cell.length_a   1.000
_cell.length_b   1.000
_cell.length_c   1.000
_cell.angle_alpha   90.00
_cell.angle_beta   90.00
_cell.angle_gamma   90.00
#
_symmetry.space_group_name_H-M   'P 1'
#
loop_
_entity.id
_entity.type
_entity.pdbx_description
1 polymer ?
#
loop_
_entity_poly.entity_id
_entity_poly.type
_entity_poly.pdbx_seq_one_letter_code
_entity_poly.pdbx_strand_id
1 'polypeptide(L)' 'MQSKRTQKGFVKIAAGAVVCVESEIRGDVTIGPRTVIHPKARIIAEAGPIVIGEGNLIEEQALLINSFPSTENWGQQCD' A
#
# COMPACT_ATOMS: atom_id res chain seq x y z
N MET A 1 -3.77 -0.85 -28.60
CA MET A 1 -2.77 -0.42 -27.59
C MET A 1 -3.48 0.42 -26.54
N GLN A 2 -3.79 -0.15 -25.37
CA GLN A 2 -4.43 0.60 -24.30
C GLN A 2 -3.42 1.59 -23.70
N SER A 3 -3.80 2.87 -23.68
CA SER A 3 -3.04 3.94 -23.02
C SER A 3 -2.79 3.55 -21.56
N LYS A 4 -1.51 3.40 -21.19
CA LYS A 4 -1.10 3.41 -19.78
C LYS A 4 -1.50 4.78 -19.24
N ARG A 5 -2.65 4.86 -18.57
CA ARG A 5 -3.03 6.05 -17.82
C ARG A 5 -2.05 6.10 -16.65
N THR A 6 -1.01 6.92 -16.78
CA THR A 6 -0.14 7.28 -15.65
C THR A 6 -1.01 8.05 -14.66
N GLN A 7 -1.77 7.30 -13.86
CA GLN A 7 -2.53 7.86 -12.75
C GLN A 7 -1.49 8.38 -11.78
N LYS A 8 -1.41 9.70 -11.65
CA LYS A 8 -0.63 10.35 -10.61
C LYS A 8 -1.20 9.85 -9.28
N GLY A 9 -0.50 8.91 -8.65
CA GLY A 9 -0.92 8.32 -7.39
C GLY A 9 -1.18 9.41 -6.36
N PHE A 10 -2.30 9.31 -5.65
CA PHE A 10 -2.67 10.25 -4.61
C PHE A 10 -2.87 9.49 -3.30
N VAL A 11 -2.27 10.00 -2.23
CA VAL A 11 -2.40 9.43 -0.89
C VAL A 11 -3.47 10.21 -0.14
N LYS A 12 -4.55 9.53 0.26
CA LYS A 12 -5.64 10.05 1.10
C LYS A 12 -5.44 9.54 2.52
N ILE A 13 -5.28 10.45 3.46
CA ILE A 13 -5.20 10.14 4.88
C ILE A 13 -6.42 10.77 5.55
N ALA A 14 -7.31 9.94 6.09
CA ALA A 14 -8.47 10.42 6.83
C ALA A 14 -8.05 11.08 8.15
N ALA A 15 -8.87 12.03 8.63
CA ALA A 15 -8.68 12.63 9.93
C ALA A 15 -8.66 11.56 11.03
N GLY A 16 -7.70 11.66 11.95
CA GLY A 16 -7.52 10.72 13.06
C GLY A 16 -6.78 9.43 12.69
N ALA A 17 -6.30 9.27 11.45
CA ALA A 17 -5.27 8.29 11.15
C ALA A 17 -3.90 8.77 11.64
N VAL A 18 -3.08 7.86 12.16
CA VAL A 18 -1.72 8.10 12.61
C VAL A 18 -0.76 7.42 11.64
N VAL A 19 0.04 8.22 10.93
CA VAL A 19 0.98 7.72 9.94
C VAL A 19 2.39 8.10 10.34
N CYS A 20 3.27 7.11 10.51
CA CYS A 20 4.67 7.36 10.83
C CYS A 20 5.40 7.99 9.63
N VAL A 21 6.25 8.98 9.89
CA VAL A 21 7.08 9.65 8.87
C VAL A 21 8.06 8.71 8.17
N GLU A 22 8.44 7.61 8.83
CA GLU A 22 9.34 6.58 8.29
C GLU A 22 8.61 5.53 7.46
N SER A 23 7.29 5.60 7.36
CA SER A 23 6.52 4.71 6.49
C SER A 23 6.64 5.13 5.02
N GLU A 24 6.65 4.15 4.13
CA GLU A 24 6.70 4.36 2.70
C GLU A 24 5.32 4.12 2.10
N ILE A 25 4.70 5.16 1.56
CA ILE A 25 3.37 5.08 0.95
C ILE A 25 3.45 5.62 -0.48
N ARG A 26 3.16 4.77 -1.47
CA ARG A 26 3.28 5.08 -2.90
C ARG A 26 2.01 4.68 -3.65
N GLY A 27 1.63 5.50 -4.62
CA GLY A 27 0.51 5.20 -5.53
C GLY A 27 -0.83 5.75 -5.05
N ASP A 28 -1.93 5.13 -5.51
CA ASP A 28 -3.29 5.46 -5.08
C ASP A 28 -3.64 4.68 -3.80
N VAL A 29 -3.47 5.35 -2.66
CA VAL A 29 -3.64 4.76 -1.33
C VAL A 29 -4.63 5.59 -0.54
N THR A 30 -5.63 4.93 0.06
CA THR A 30 -6.58 5.54 0.99
C THR A 30 -6.47 4.90 2.36
N ILE A 31 -6.28 5.73 3.39
CA ILE A 31 -6.18 5.30 4.78
C ILE A 31 -7.39 5.85 5.53
N GLY A 32 -8.20 4.94 6.07
CA GLY A 32 -9.38 5.23 6.87
C GLY A 32 -9.05 5.81 8.25
N PRO A 33 -10.04 6.40 8.93
CA PRO A 33 -9.85 7.04 10.23
C PRO A 33 -9.46 6.02 11.31
N ARG A 34 -8.79 6.47 12.38
CA ARG A 34 -8.29 5.64 13.49
C ARG A 34 -7.34 4.52 13.09
N THR A 35 -6.84 4.51 11.86
CA THR A 35 -5.81 3.57 11.42
C THR A 35 -4.44 4.06 11.86
N VAL A 36 -3.61 3.14 12.34
CA VAL A 36 -2.23 3.42 12.78
C VAL A 36 -1.25 2.69 11.86
N ILE A 37 -0.24 3.42 11.37
CA ILE A 37 0.86 2.87 10.56
C ILE A 37 2.16 3.04 11.34
N HIS A 38 2.79 1.92 11.69
CA HIS A 38 4.06 1.84 12.41
C HIS A 38 5.26 2.15 11.49
N PRO A 39 6.44 2.45 12.07
CA PRO A 39 7.66 2.71 11.31
C PRO A 39 8.02 1.61 10.30
N LYS A 40 8.68 1.97 9.20
CA LYS A 40 9.13 1.05 8.13
C LYS A 40 8.03 0.24 7.44
N ALA A 41 6.76 0.48 7.72
CA ALA A 41 5.66 -0.08 6.94
C ALA A 41 5.73 0.45 5.50
N ARG A 42 5.44 -0.40 4.52
CA ARG A 42 5.55 -0.13 3.09
C ARG A 42 4.23 -0.48 2.41
N ILE A 43 3.59 0.52 1.82
CA ILE A 43 2.30 0.39 1.12
C ILE A 43 2.48 0.91 -0.31
N ILE A 44 2.45 0.00 -1.28
CA ILE A 44 2.79 0.28 -2.68
C ILE A 44 1.63 -0.14 -3.58
N ALA A 45 0.93 0.86 -4.15
CA ALA A 45 -0.18 0.67 -5.08
C ALA A 45 0.28 0.92 -6.54
N GLU A 46 0.66 -0.15 -7.25
CA GLU A 46 1.18 -0.07 -8.62
C GLU A 46 0.16 -0.53 -9.68
N ALA A 47 -0.50 -1.68 -9.47
CA ALA A 47 -1.48 -2.25 -10.39
C ALA A 47 -2.93 -1.80 -10.14
N GLY A 48 -3.21 -1.29 -8.95
CA GLY A 48 -4.53 -0.81 -8.56
C GLY A 48 -4.51 -0.13 -7.19
N PRO A 49 -5.62 0.52 -6.78
CA PRO A 49 -5.69 1.25 -5.53
C PRO A 49 -5.60 0.32 -4.32
N ILE A 50 -5.04 0.82 -3.21
CA ILE A 50 -5.08 0.16 -1.90
C ILE A 50 -5.96 0.99 -0.98
N VAL A 51 -7.01 0.36 -0.43
CA VAL A 51 -7.96 1.01 0.49
C VAL A 51 -7.89 0.31 1.84
N ILE A 52 -7.34 1.01 2.83
CA ILE A 52 -7.30 0.58 4.22
C ILE A 52 -8.51 1.21 4.92
N GLY A 53 -9.36 0.36 5.51
CA GLY A 53 -10.57 0.79 6.21
C GLY A 53 -10.27 1.49 7.55
N GLU A 54 -11.33 1.69 8.33
CA GLU A 54 -11.26 2.31 9.65
C GLU A 54 -10.71 1.37 10.72
N GLY A 55 -9.92 1.90 11.67
CA GLY A 55 -9.51 1.19 12.88
C GLY A 55 -8.52 0.03 12.67
N ASN A 56 -7.68 0.09 11.64
CA ASN A 56 -6.68 -0.93 11.37
C ASN A 56 -5.31 -0.61 11.99
N LEU A 57 -4.51 -1.64 12.25
CA LEU A 57 -3.11 -1.51 12.69
C LEU A 57 -2.20 -2.11 11.62
N ILE A 58 -1.31 -1.29 11.08
CA ILE A 58 -0.26 -1.73 10.15
C ILE A 58 1.06 -1.70 10.91
N GLU A 59 1.53 -2.88 11.30
CA GLU A 59 2.69 -3.08 12.17
C GLU A 59 4.02 -2.74 11.50
N GLU A 60 5.09 -2.65 12.30
CA GLU A 60 6.44 -2.35 11.81
C GLU A 60 6.85 -3.37 10.74
N GLN A 61 7.51 -2.89 9.68
CA GLN A 61 7.98 -3.70 8.54
C GLN A 61 6.88 -4.36 7.68
N ALA A 62 5.60 -4.11 7.92
CA ALA A 62 4.53 -4.65 7.09
C ALA A 62 4.68 -4.21 5.62
N LEU A 63 4.52 -5.16 4.69
CA LEU A 63 4.64 -4.92 3.25
C LEU A 63 3.31 -5.21 2.55
N LEU A 64 2.57 -4.15 2.19
CA LEU A 64 1.42 -4.24 1.29
C LEU A 64 1.84 -3.80 -0.11
N ILE A 65 1.79 -4.71 -1.06
CA ILE A 65 2.05 -4.40 -2.47
C ILE A 65 0.88 -4.92 -3.31
N ASN A 66 0.28 -4.02 -4.07
CA ASN A 66 -0.60 -4.37 -5.18
C ASN A 66 0.18 -4.10 -6.49
N SER A 67 0.94 -5.09 -6.94
CA SER A 67 1.76 -5.04 -8.14
C SER A 67 1.10 -5.76 -9.31
N PHE A 68 1.63 -5.55 -10.52
CA PHE A 68 1.21 -6.33 -11.66
C PHE A 68 1.59 -7.79 -11.41
N PRO A 69 0.80 -8.76 -11.90
CA PRO A 69 1.19 -10.16 -11.82
C PRO A 69 2.58 -10.31 -12.42
N SER A 70 3.54 -10.70 -11.59
CA SER A 70 4.85 -11.10 -12.06
C SER A 70 4.66 -12.36 -12.90
N THR A 71 5.32 -12.44 -14.05
CA THR A 71 5.47 -13.68 -14.81
C THR A 71 6.38 -14.70 -14.11
N GLU A 72 6.62 -14.56 -12.80
CA GLU A 72 7.46 -15.44 -12.03
C GLU A 72 6.63 -16.55 -11.37
N ASN A 73 7.12 -17.76 -11.58
CA ASN A 73 6.47 -19.02 -11.22
C ASN A 73 6.18 -19.09 -9.73
N TRP A 74 4.90 -19.15 -9.37
CA TRP A 74 4.39 -19.44 -8.03
C TRP A 74 4.69 -20.90 -7.62
N GLY A 75 5.97 -21.27 -7.51
CA GLY A 75 6.35 -22.67 -7.30
C GLY A 75 7.76 -22.94 -6.75
N GLN A 76 8.48 -21.97 -6.18
CA GLN A 76 9.73 -22.26 -5.49
C GLN A 76 9.85 -21.48 -4.17
N GLN A 77 9.28 -22.06 -3.13
CA GLN A 77 9.79 -21.89 -1.77
C GLN A 77 9.80 -23.29 -1.12
N CYS A 78 10.71 -24.13 -1.62
CA CYS A 78 11.26 -25.24 -0.85
C CYS A 78 12.74 -24.91 -0.69
N ASP A 79 13.10 -24.41 0.48
CA ASP A 79 14.31 -24.72 1.27
C ASP A 79 14.22 -23.99 2.62
#